data_AF-A0A1G6IL13-F1
#
_entry.id   AF-A0A1G6IL13-F1
#
_cell.length_a   1.000
_cell.length_b   1.000
_cell.length_c   1.000
_cell.angle_alpha   90.00
_cell.angle_beta   90.00
_cell.angle_gamma   90.00
#
_symmetry.space_group_name_H-M   'P 1'
#
loop_
_entity.id
_entity.type
_entity.pdbx_description
1 polymer ?
#
loop_
_entity_poly.entity_id
_entity_poly.type
_entity_poly.pdbx_seq_one_letter_code
_entity_poly.pdbx_strand_id
1 'polypeptide(L)'
;MRKNTIAEFVGHIGFISFAAALLFLLNPYQYALYAFAFSIPVQFIFLRRYNNGIKNTLKRLLIISALAYVLLAAICSFLPWLQMKDFSLWHRNWKQTTGIITKYEADWKGGRGGKYAYSDIHYQYRVNGTLYQTTQEKAIKVYSLLWITEAGKKALKQEAETLIKKAIAQNNYVIFYQPGKPGKSRLFADMSFVRLNGSALYDLFLVFGVLITVILLVALMPAMATGKRIPRIRPEVPPEVFRANEITGIRKLRFVIMGFFITLDCAIILFFAIQFFIVHNSRRTPDDAFLSTSASILMTLQLLLALFLAPVMIIIHKRLTRFIGILRRLDTDSLHLYRNYIRLTPRMFAVAPPFVFEKEVISLLPSFSFSAISYNEIVSVRIRQHRPFRGPVTYTLKVVTHSGETRKTNVGSYAQIQFAIEQLFEKRPDIQVVRENF
;
A
#
# COMPACT_ATOMS: atom_id res chain seq x y z
N MET A 1 5.14 17.30 -26.51
CA MET A 1 4.85 16.12 -25.67
C MET A 1 4.34 16.55 -24.29
N ARG A 2 3.03 16.75 -24.10
CA ARG A 2 2.40 16.92 -22.77
C ARG A 2 2.12 15.52 -22.21
N LYS A 3 2.99 15.00 -21.34
CA LYS A 3 2.72 13.76 -20.59
C LYS A 3 1.58 14.00 -19.60
N ASN A 4 0.67 13.02 -19.50
CA ASN A 4 -0.38 12.73 -18.49
C ASN A 4 -0.40 13.56 -17.19
N THR A 5 -0.44 14.88 -17.32
CA THR A 5 -0.41 15.82 -16.19
C THR A 5 -1.73 15.76 -15.45
N ILE A 6 -2.82 15.47 -16.17
CA ILE A 6 -4.17 15.35 -15.62
C ILE A 6 -4.29 14.10 -14.73
N ALA A 7 -3.80 12.94 -15.18
CA ALA A 7 -3.89 11.72 -14.38
C ALA A 7 -3.03 11.79 -13.11
N GLU A 8 -1.83 12.35 -13.18
CA GLU A 8 -0.99 12.59 -12.01
C GLU A 8 -1.61 13.63 -11.07
N PHE A 9 -2.20 14.70 -11.62
CA PHE A 9 -2.87 15.74 -10.83
C PHE A 9 -4.12 15.23 -10.12
N VAL A 10 -4.98 14.47 -10.82
CA VAL A 10 -6.17 13.82 -10.26
C VAL A 10 -5.76 12.81 -9.19
N GLY A 11 -4.72 12.00 -9.42
CA GLY A 11 -4.19 11.07 -8.43
C GLY A 11 -3.69 11.79 -7.16
N HIS A 12 -3.06 12.96 -7.31
CA HIS A 12 -2.59 13.75 -6.17
C HIS A 12 -3.73 14.44 -5.41
N ILE A 13 -4.72 15.01 -6.11
CA ILE A 13 -5.89 15.60 -5.48
C ILE A 13 -6.69 14.53 -4.76
N GLY A 14 -6.89 13.36 -5.38
CA GLY A 14 -7.55 12.21 -4.75
C GLY A 14 -6.84 11.78 -3.48
N PHE A 15 -5.50 11.66 -3.51
CA PHE A 15 -4.72 11.32 -2.33
C PHE A 15 -4.79 12.38 -1.22
N ILE A 16 -4.65 13.66 -1.56
CA ILE A 16 -4.73 14.77 -0.58
C ILE A 16 -6.13 14.87 0.02
N SER A 17 -7.17 14.75 -0.79
CA SER A 17 -8.57 14.82 -0.33
C SER A 17 -8.91 13.60 0.53
N PHE A 18 -8.44 12.42 0.16
CA PHE A 18 -8.58 11.20 0.96
C PHE A 18 -7.82 11.33 2.29
N ALA A 19 -6.57 11.80 2.27
CA ALA A 19 -5.78 12.03 3.48
C ALA A 19 -6.40 13.10 4.37
N ALA A 20 -6.93 14.19 3.81
CA ALA A 20 -7.66 15.24 4.52
C ALA A 20 -8.97 14.72 5.12
N ALA A 21 -9.74 13.93 4.38
CA ALA A 21 -10.93 13.28 4.91
C ALA A 21 -10.57 12.33 6.07
N LEU A 22 -9.49 11.55 5.94
CA LEU A 22 -8.96 10.69 7.00
C LEU A 22 -8.47 11.50 8.21
N LEU A 23 -7.85 12.66 7.99
CA LEU A 23 -7.40 13.60 9.01
C LEU A 23 -8.57 14.17 9.84
N PHE A 24 -9.67 14.54 9.19
CA PHE A 24 -10.81 15.19 9.85
C PHE A 24 -11.86 14.22 10.39
N LEU A 25 -12.01 13.02 9.81
CA LEU A 25 -13.02 12.06 10.26
C LEU A 25 -12.58 11.20 11.45
N LEU A 26 -11.27 11.03 11.68
CA LEU A 26 -10.78 9.96 12.57
C LEU A 26 -10.10 10.41 13.86
N ASN A 27 -9.70 11.68 14.05
CA ASN A 27 -8.83 12.02 15.18
C ASN A 27 -8.78 13.52 15.55
N PRO A 28 -8.23 13.87 16.74
CA PRO A 28 -8.09 15.26 17.16
C PRO A 28 -7.05 15.97 16.28
N TYR A 29 -7.39 17.19 15.84
CA TYR A 29 -6.57 18.07 14.99
C TYR A 29 -5.16 18.34 15.54
N GLN A 30 -4.94 18.12 16.84
CA GLN A 30 -3.69 18.27 17.55
C GLN A 30 -2.57 17.40 16.95
N TYR A 31 -2.88 16.17 16.54
CA TYR A 31 -1.88 15.30 15.90
C TYR A 31 -1.47 15.80 14.51
N ALA A 32 -2.37 16.48 13.79
CA ALA A 32 -2.05 17.10 12.52
C ALA A 32 -1.07 18.27 12.72
N LEU A 33 -1.25 19.05 13.79
CA LEU A 33 -0.31 20.11 14.17
C LEU A 33 1.07 19.55 14.53
N TYR A 34 1.14 18.49 15.34
CA TYR A 34 2.42 17.84 15.66
C TYR A 34 3.11 17.29 14.42
N ALA A 35 2.36 16.61 13.54
CA ALA A 35 2.89 16.05 12.31
C ALA A 35 3.41 17.13 11.35
N PHE A 36 2.69 18.26 11.25
CA PHE A 36 3.13 19.40 10.47
C PHE A 36 4.40 20.04 11.06
N ALA A 37 4.40 20.31 12.37
CA ALA A 37 5.55 20.86 13.08
C ALA A 37 6.79 19.95 12.96
N PHE A 38 6.62 18.64 13.06
CA PHE A 38 7.69 17.65 12.85
C PHE A 38 8.16 17.58 11.40
N SER A 39 7.26 17.78 10.43
CA SER A 39 7.60 17.73 9.01
C SER A 39 8.47 18.92 8.56
N ILE A 40 8.40 20.07 9.22
CA ILE A 40 9.19 21.27 8.90
C ILE A 40 10.72 21.03 9.04
N PRO A 41 11.25 20.59 10.20
CA PRO A 41 12.69 20.35 10.35
C PRO A 41 13.16 19.18 9.48
N VAL A 42 12.36 18.12 9.35
CA VAL A 42 12.65 17.00 8.44
C VAL A 42 12.79 17.53 7.01
N GLN A 43 11.84 18.34 6.56
CA GLN A 43 11.87 18.96 5.25
C GLN A 43 13.07 19.91 5.11
N PHE A 44 13.43 20.67 6.14
CA PHE A 44 14.60 21.57 6.13
C PHE A 44 15.92 20.79 5.96
N ILE A 45 16.07 19.67 6.66
CA ILE A 45 17.22 18.74 6.52
C ILE A 45 17.29 18.20 5.08
N PHE A 46 16.15 17.84 4.48
CA PHE A 46 16.09 17.36 3.10
C PHE A 46 16.21 18.48 2.05
N LEU A 47 15.81 19.72 2.37
CA LEU A 47 15.87 20.89 1.48
C LEU A 47 17.29 21.42 1.32
N ARG A 48 18.12 21.37 2.37
CA ARG A 48 19.53 21.77 2.32
C ARG A 48 20.32 21.00 1.25
N ARG A 49 19.77 19.90 0.74
CA ARG A 49 20.36 19.02 -0.28
C ARG A 49 19.71 19.11 -1.66
N TYR A 50 18.61 19.86 -1.85
CA TYR A 50 17.83 19.83 -3.10
C TYR A 50 17.14 21.18 -3.41
N ASN A 51 17.68 21.91 -4.39
CA ASN A 51 17.05 23.12 -4.94
C ASN A 51 15.94 22.75 -5.95
N ASN A 52 14.83 22.20 -5.46
CA ASN A 52 13.64 21.97 -6.28
C ASN A 52 12.60 23.02 -5.87
N GLY A 53 12.08 23.80 -6.83
CA GLY A 53 11.21 24.94 -6.58
C GLY A 53 10.02 24.70 -5.63
N ILE A 54 9.44 25.80 -5.14
CA ILE A 54 8.44 25.88 -4.05
C ILE A 54 7.32 24.83 -4.15
N LYS A 55 6.78 24.57 -5.35
CA LYS A 55 5.71 23.59 -5.58
C LYS A 55 6.09 22.16 -5.16
N ASN A 56 7.30 21.72 -5.47
CA ASN A 56 7.79 20.39 -5.11
C ASN A 56 8.17 20.29 -3.64
N THR A 57 8.54 21.42 -3.03
CA THR A 57 8.81 21.53 -1.60
C THR A 57 7.53 21.39 -0.79
N LEU A 58 6.48 22.13 -1.15
CA LEU A 58 5.18 22.05 -0.50
C LEU A 58 4.56 20.64 -0.63
N LYS A 59 4.66 20.04 -1.82
CA LYS A 59 4.19 18.66 -2.05
C LYS A 59 4.89 17.66 -1.12
N ARG A 60 6.21 17.76 -0.96
CA ARG A 60 6.98 16.87 -0.08
C ARG A 60 6.62 17.09 1.40
N LEU A 61 6.49 18.35 1.81
CA LEU A 61 6.06 18.71 3.17
C LEU A 61 4.70 18.06 3.50
N LEU A 62 3.72 18.18 2.60
CA LEU A 62 2.39 17.58 2.79
C LEU A 62 2.45 16.05 2.87
N ILE A 63 3.24 15.39 2.02
CA ILE A 63 3.40 13.93 2.06
C ILE A 63 4.06 13.48 3.38
N ILE A 64 5.13 14.16 3.81
CA ILE A 64 5.83 13.85 5.07
C ILE A 64 4.92 14.11 6.26
N SER A 65 4.17 15.21 6.26
CA SER A 65 3.20 15.54 7.31
C SER A 65 2.08 14.48 7.37
N ALA A 66 1.54 14.04 6.24
CA ALA A 66 0.53 12.98 6.21
C ALA A 66 1.08 11.64 6.77
N LEU A 67 2.30 11.26 6.39
CA LEU A 67 2.96 10.05 6.92
C LEU A 67 3.23 10.17 8.43
N ALA A 68 3.77 11.30 8.88
CA ALA A 68 4.04 11.56 10.29
C ALA A 68 2.76 11.57 11.12
N TYR A 69 1.66 12.09 10.57
CA TYR A 69 0.35 12.07 11.21
C TYR A 69 -0.15 10.64 11.41
N VAL A 70 -0.15 9.82 10.35
CA VAL A 70 -0.60 8.43 10.46
C VAL A 70 0.23 7.69 11.50
N LEU A 71 1.54 7.92 11.53
CA LEU A 71 2.45 7.32 12.50
C LEU A 71 2.21 7.82 13.94
N LEU A 72 1.98 9.12 14.14
CA LEU A 72 1.67 9.68 15.46
C LEU A 72 0.31 9.22 15.96
N ALA A 73 -0.72 9.21 15.11
CA ALA A 73 -2.04 8.69 15.42
C ALA A 73 -1.98 7.20 15.81
N ALA A 74 -1.18 6.43 15.06
CA ALA A 74 -0.84 5.06 15.37
C ALA A 74 -0.20 4.93 16.76
N ILE A 75 0.87 5.69 17.02
CA ILE A 75 1.58 5.71 18.30
C ILE A 75 0.67 6.05 19.47
N CYS A 76 -0.08 7.13 19.36
CA CYS A 76 -1.00 7.56 20.39
C CYS A 76 -2.13 6.56 20.62
N SER A 77 -2.52 5.76 19.62
CA SER A 77 -3.57 4.75 19.78
C SER A 77 -3.18 3.58 20.69
N PHE A 78 -1.89 3.29 20.86
CA PHE A 78 -1.40 2.21 21.72
C PHE A 78 -0.76 2.67 23.04
N LEU A 79 -0.63 3.99 23.26
CA LEU A 79 -0.05 4.57 24.47
C LEU A 79 -1.10 5.38 25.24
N PRO A 80 -1.91 4.74 26.12
CA PRO A 80 -2.87 5.45 26.97
C PRO A 80 -2.23 6.58 27.80
N TRP A 81 -1.03 6.33 28.33
CA TRP A 81 -0.24 7.34 29.04
C TRP A 81 0.02 8.59 28.20
N LEU A 82 0.34 8.42 26.91
CA LEU A 82 0.59 9.53 25.99
C LEU A 82 -0.70 10.32 25.72
N GLN A 83 -1.84 9.64 25.58
CA GLN A 83 -3.15 10.31 25.43
C GLN A 83 -3.49 11.17 26.64
N MET A 84 -3.19 10.68 27.85
CA MET A 84 -3.38 11.48 29.07
C MET A 84 -2.44 12.67 29.13
N LYS A 85 -1.16 12.49 28.77
CA LYS A 85 -0.18 13.59 28.74
C LYS A 85 -0.59 14.65 27.72
N ASP A 86 -0.99 14.23 26.53
CA ASP A 86 -1.51 15.13 25.49
C ASP A 86 -2.75 15.89 25.98
N PHE A 87 -3.70 15.20 26.62
CA PHE A 87 -4.86 15.87 27.23
C PHE A 87 -4.44 16.93 28.24
N SER A 88 -3.53 16.62 29.17
CA SER A 88 -3.05 17.57 30.18
C SER A 88 -2.32 18.78 29.58
N LEU A 89 -1.62 18.59 28.45
CA LEU A 89 -0.90 19.64 27.75
C LEU A 89 -1.86 20.66 27.10
N TRP A 90 -2.93 20.17 26.44
CA TRP A 90 -3.92 21.00 25.77
C TRP A 90 -4.99 21.57 26.70
N HIS A 91 -5.16 20.95 27.87
CA HIS A 91 -6.12 21.36 28.89
C HIS A 91 -5.41 21.87 30.14
N ARG A 92 -4.50 22.84 29.98
CA ARG A 92 -3.67 23.37 31.09
C ARG A 92 -4.45 23.82 32.32
N ASN A 93 -5.69 24.25 32.13
CA ASN A 93 -6.54 24.70 33.22
C ASN A 93 -7.10 23.53 34.03
N TRP A 94 -7.08 22.30 33.54
CA TRP A 94 -7.60 21.14 34.25
C TRP A 94 -6.63 20.67 35.32
N LYS A 95 -7.16 20.32 36.49
CA LYS A 95 -6.38 19.86 37.64
C LYS A 95 -6.61 18.38 37.88
N GLN A 96 -5.54 17.68 38.26
CA GLN A 96 -5.62 16.30 38.70
C GLN A 96 -6.23 16.24 40.12
N THR A 97 -7.04 15.22 40.38
CA THR A 97 -7.56 14.94 41.73
C THR A 97 -7.55 13.44 42.01
N THR A 98 -7.67 13.09 43.29
CA THR A 98 -7.89 11.72 43.73
C THR A 98 -9.39 11.42 43.78
N GLY A 99 -9.72 10.17 43.52
CA GLY A 99 -11.08 9.70 43.54
C GLY A 99 -11.11 8.18 43.66
N ILE A 100 -12.32 7.63 43.72
CA ILE A 100 -12.55 6.20 43.78
C ILE A 100 -13.50 5.79 42.65
N ILE A 101 -13.21 4.65 42.04
CA ILE A 101 -14.13 4.01 41.10
C ILE A 101 -15.16 3.24 41.93
N THR A 102 -16.44 3.56 41.77
CA THR A 102 -17.52 2.98 42.58
C THR A 102 -18.23 1.83 41.88
N LYS A 103 -18.37 1.91 40.56
CA LYS A 103 -18.99 0.86 39.74
C LYS A 103 -18.38 0.90 38.34
N TYR A 104 -18.30 -0.25 37.70
CA TYR A 104 -18.00 -0.36 36.27
C TYR A 104 -18.95 -1.37 35.65
N GLU A 105 -19.27 -1.15 34.38
CA GLU A 105 -20.16 -2.02 33.62
C GLU A 105 -19.57 -2.24 32.23
N ALA A 106 -19.37 -3.50 31.85
CA ALA A 106 -18.87 -3.85 30.54
C ALA A 106 -20.03 -4.19 29.60
N ASP A 107 -20.07 -3.49 28.48
CA ASP A 107 -21.08 -3.70 27.46
C ASP A 107 -20.47 -3.83 26.06
N TRP A 108 -21.30 -4.19 25.09
CA TRP A 108 -20.89 -4.52 23.74
C TRP A 108 -21.51 -3.54 22.75
N LYS A 109 -20.66 -2.86 21.99
CA LYS A 109 -21.12 -2.06 20.86
C LYS A 109 -20.98 -2.86 19.57
N GLY A 110 -22.12 -3.25 19.00
CA GLY A 110 -22.22 -3.73 17.63
C GLY A 110 -22.80 -2.65 16.71
N GLY A 111 -22.15 -2.35 15.58
CA GLY A 111 -22.69 -1.40 14.59
C GLY A 111 -21.71 -1.00 13.49
N ARG A 112 -22.12 -0.06 12.62
CA ARG A 112 -21.34 0.43 11.46
C ARG A 112 -19.99 1.10 11.81
N GLY A 113 -19.75 1.42 13.09
CA GLY A 113 -18.55 2.14 13.57
C GLY A 113 -17.54 1.28 14.33
N GLY A 114 -17.45 -0.01 14.02
CA GLY A 114 -16.57 -0.97 14.68
C GLY A 114 -17.27 -1.78 15.78
N LYS A 115 -16.77 -2.99 15.99
CA LYS A 115 -17.25 -3.95 16.99
C LYS A 115 -16.27 -3.98 18.15
N TYR A 116 -16.74 -3.66 19.35
CA TYR A 116 -15.89 -3.65 20.53
C TYR A 116 -16.69 -3.86 21.80
N ALA A 117 -16.06 -4.53 22.76
CA ALA A 117 -16.48 -4.43 24.14
C ALA A 117 -15.98 -3.08 24.67
N TYR A 118 -16.80 -2.42 25.46
CA TYR A 118 -16.42 -1.21 26.16
C TYR A 118 -16.83 -1.33 27.61
N SER A 119 -16.24 -0.48 28.44
CA SER A 119 -16.66 -0.38 29.82
C SER A 119 -16.88 1.07 30.22
N ASP A 120 -18.04 1.30 30.80
CA ASP A 120 -18.41 2.56 31.43
C ASP A 120 -17.99 2.51 32.89
N ILE A 121 -17.41 3.61 33.38
CA ILE A 121 -16.85 3.68 34.73
C ILE A 121 -17.54 4.79 35.50
N HIS A 122 -18.22 4.43 36.58
CA HIS A 122 -18.75 5.36 37.57
C HIS A 122 -17.68 5.64 38.62
N TYR A 123 -17.42 6.90 38.89
CA TYR A 123 -16.39 7.31 39.83
C TYR A 123 -16.81 8.54 40.61
N GLN A 124 -16.19 8.69 41.78
CA GLN A 124 -16.41 9.79 42.68
C GLN A 124 -15.08 10.48 42.99
N TYR A 125 -15.11 11.79 43.14
CA TYR A 125 -13.94 12.58 43.50
C TYR A 125 -14.33 13.78 44.33
N ARG A 126 -13.39 14.30 45.12
CA ARG A 126 -13.62 15.49 45.95
C ARG A 126 -12.86 16.69 45.39
N VAL A 127 -13.53 17.83 45.38
CA VAL A 127 -12.94 19.15 45.09
C VAL A 127 -13.47 20.13 46.12
N ASN A 128 -12.57 20.80 46.85
CA ASN A 128 -12.93 21.78 47.89
C ASN A 128 -13.97 21.24 48.89
N GLY A 129 -13.79 20.00 49.37
CA GLY A 129 -14.71 19.36 50.32
C GLY A 129 -16.04 18.85 49.74
N THR A 130 -16.40 19.24 48.51
CA THR A 130 -17.62 18.77 47.85
C THR A 130 -17.36 17.48 47.09
N LEU A 131 -18.25 16.49 47.25
CA LEU A 131 -18.21 15.21 46.55
C LEU A 131 -18.95 15.30 45.21
N TYR A 132 -18.29 14.92 44.14
CA TYR A 132 -18.87 14.82 42.81
C TYR A 132 -18.92 13.37 42.37
N GLN A 133 -19.98 13.00 41.67
CA GLN A 133 -20.16 11.68 41.07
C GLN A 133 -20.43 11.83 39.59
N THR A 134 -19.79 11.02 38.77
CA THR A 134 -20.01 11.04 37.32
C THR A 134 -19.64 9.70 36.69
N THR A 135 -19.91 9.60 35.39
CA THR A 135 -19.66 8.41 34.60
C THR A 135 -18.76 8.77 33.43
N GLN A 136 -17.66 8.04 33.25
CA GLN A 136 -16.88 8.07 32.03
C GLN A 136 -17.40 6.97 31.10
N GLU A 137 -18.13 7.38 30.07
CA GLU A 137 -18.55 6.46 29.01
C GLU A 137 -17.35 5.96 28.21
N LYS A 138 -17.37 4.67 27.86
CA LYS A 138 -16.40 3.98 27.02
C LYS A 138 -14.95 4.24 27.43
N ALA A 139 -14.72 4.27 28.75
CA ALA A 139 -13.43 4.55 29.36
C ALA A 139 -12.35 3.55 28.90
N ILE A 140 -12.76 2.30 28.70
CA ILE A 140 -11.95 1.21 28.17
C ILE A 140 -12.65 0.66 26.93
N LYS A 141 -11.90 0.41 25.85
CA LYS A 141 -12.38 -0.26 24.63
C LYS A 141 -11.50 -1.44 24.28
N VAL A 142 -12.10 -2.58 24.02
CA VAL A 142 -11.44 -3.78 23.53
C VAL A 142 -12.07 -4.11 22.18
N TYR A 143 -11.33 -3.80 21.11
CA TYR A 143 -11.79 -4.07 19.74
C TYR A 143 -11.75 -5.57 19.48
N SER A 144 -12.78 -6.06 18.79
CA SER A 144 -12.80 -7.44 18.32
C SER A 144 -12.04 -7.58 17.03
N LEU A 145 -11.27 -8.66 16.90
CA LEU A 145 -10.96 -9.21 15.59
C LEU A 145 -12.27 -9.48 14.82
N LEU A 146 -12.19 -9.32 13.50
CA LEU A 146 -13.24 -9.73 12.57
C LEU A 146 -13.87 -11.06 13.01
N TRP A 147 -15.20 -11.12 13.01
CA TRP A 147 -16.02 -12.29 13.36
C TRP A 147 -15.91 -12.72 14.82
N ILE A 148 -16.89 -12.29 15.61
CA ILE A 148 -17.01 -12.75 16.99
C ILE A 148 -18.37 -13.39 17.21
N THR A 149 -18.33 -14.63 17.70
CA THR A 149 -19.46 -15.40 18.20
C THR A 149 -19.97 -14.79 19.51
N GLU A 150 -21.14 -15.21 20.00
CA GLU A 150 -21.61 -14.77 21.33
C GLU A 150 -20.61 -15.12 22.45
N ALA A 151 -19.93 -16.27 22.33
CA ALA A 151 -18.85 -16.65 23.24
C ALA A 151 -17.68 -15.66 23.17
N GLY A 152 -17.28 -15.23 21.96
CA GLY A 152 -16.26 -14.20 21.78
C GLY A 152 -16.67 -12.83 22.34
N LYS A 153 -17.97 -12.45 22.25
CA LYS A 153 -18.45 -11.19 22.85
C LYS A 153 -18.32 -11.23 24.36
N LYS A 154 -18.72 -12.35 24.98
CA LYS A 154 -18.55 -12.56 26.43
C LYS A 154 -17.08 -12.52 26.82
N ALA A 155 -16.20 -13.17 26.06
CA ALA A 155 -14.75 -13.13 26.30
C ALA A 155 -14.19 -11.71 26.25
N LEU A 156 -14.58 -10.90 25.27
CA LEU A 156 -14.14 -9.50 25.19
C LEU A 156 -14.72 -8.61 26.29
N LYS A 157 -15.98 -8.84 26.70
CA LYS A 157 -16.56 -8.14 27.86
C LYS A 157 -15.76 -8.48 29.12
N GLN A 158 -15.45 -9.75 29.34
CA GLN A 158 -14.61 -10.20 30.45
C GLN A 158 -13.19 -9.62 30.38
N GLU A 159 -12.61 -9.50 29.19
CA GLU A 159 -11.31 -8.84 29.00
C GLU A 159 -11.39 -7.37 29.40
N ALA A 160 -12.41 -6.63 28.96
CA ALA A 160 -12.61 -5.24 29.33
C ALA A 160 -12.77 -5.07 30.85
N GLU A 161 -13.55 -5.94 31.51
CA GLU A 161 -13.68 -5.97 32.98
C GLU A 161 -12.35 -6.28 33.67
N THR A 162 -11.57 -7.23 33.15
CA THR A 162 -10.28 -7.63 33.71
C THR A 162 -9.29 -6.48 33.66
N LEU A 163 -9.29 -5.72 32.56
CA LEU A 163 -8.46 -4.51 32.42
C LEU A 163 -8.84 -3.44 33.45
N ILE A 164 -10.13 -3.21 33.71
CA ILE A 164 -10.57 -2.29 34.75
C ILE A 164 -10.16 -2.78 36.13
N LYS A 165 -10.44 -4.05 36.45
CA LYS A 165 -10.09 -4.64 37.75
C LYS A 165 -8.59 -4.49 38.03
N LYS A 166 -7.76 -4.76 37.03
CA LYS A 166 -6.32 -4.55 37.09
C LYS A 166 -5.95 -3.09 37.32
N ALA A 167 -6.57 -2.16 36.58
CA ALA A 167 -6.33 -0.73 36.75
C ALA A 167 -6.72 -0.23 38.14
N ILE A 168 -7.83 -0.71 38.71
CA ILE A 168 -8.27 -0.39 40.07
C ILE A 168 -7.28 -0.96 41.10
N ALA A 169 -6.95 -2.24 41.01
CA ALA A 169 -6.07 -2.92 41.95
C ALA A 169 -4.66 -2.30 42.00
N GLN A 170 -4.19 -1.78 40.87
CA GLN A 170 -2.89 -1.12 40.75
C GLN A 170 -2.95 0.39 41.00
N ASN A 171 -4.13 0.93 41.33
CA ASN A 171 -4.41 2.37 41.40
C ASN A 171 -3.92 3.15 40.17
N ASN A 172 -4.04 2.50 39.00
CA ASN A 172 -3.47 2.92 37.73
C ASN A 172 -4.49 3.67 36.87
N TYR A 173 -5.02 4.76 37.41
CA TYR A 173 -5.96 5.65 36.75
C TYR A 173 -5.77 7.09 37.22
N VAL A 174 -6.20 8.05 36.39
CA VAL A 174 -6.08 9.48 36.71
C VAL A 174 -7.39 10.20 36.40
N ILE A 175 -7.82 11.06 37.32
CA ILE A 175 -8.99 11.92 37.16
C ILE A 175 -8.55 13.37 37.00
N PHE A 176 -8.99 14.01 35.93
CA PHE A 176 -8.88 15.46 35.75
C PHE A 176 -10.24 16.12 35.90
N TYR A 177 -10.29 17.31 36.50
CA TYR A 177 -11.48 18.14 36.58
C TYR A 177 -11.18 19.57 36.10
N GLN A 178 -12.22 20.29 35.69
CA GLN A 178 -12.11 21.70 35.29
C GLN A 178 -12.37 22.65 36.48
N PRO A 179 -11.37 23.43 36.95
CA PRO A 179 -11.58 24.50 37.92
C PRO A 179 -12.61 25.50 37.40
N GLY A 180 -13.56 25.88 38.24
CA GLY A 180 -14.72 26.72 37.88
C GLY A 180 -15.93 25.97 37.33
N LYS A 181 -15.77 24.71 36.88
CA LYS A 181 -16.88 23.80 36.54
C LYS A 181 -16.58 22.40 37.09
N PRO A 182 -16.55 22.23 38.42
CA PRO A 182 -16.06 21.02 39.05
C PRO A 182 -16.88 19.77 38.71
N GLY A 183 -18.12 19.89 38.22
CA GLY A 183 -18.89 18.75 37.68
C GLY A 183 -18.42 18.23 36.32
N LYS A 184 -17.51 18.93 35.63
CA LYS A 184 -16.86 18.45 34.40
C LYS A 184 -15.54 17.79 34.75
N SER A 185 -15.48 16.48 34.55
CA SER A 185 -14.27 15.69 34.74
C SER A 185 -14.07 14.66 33.64
N ARG A 186 -12.85 14.13 33.58
CA ARG A 186 -12.43 13.10 32.64
C ARG A 186 -11.57 12.09 33.38
N LEU A 187 -11.92 10.82 33.24
CA LEU A 187 -11.16 9.70 33.77
C LEU A 187 -10.33 9.08 32.65
N PHE A 188 -9.03 8.90 32.90
CA PHE A 188 -8.18 8.02 32.11
C PHE A 188 -7.96 6.74 32.89
N ALA A 189 -8.65 5.68 32.47
CA ALA A 189 -8.52 4.35 33.04
C ALA A 189 -7.44 3.58 32.29
N ASP A 190 -6.59 2.85 33.02
CA ASP A 190 -5.47 2.05 32.49
C ASP A 190 -4.36 2.93 31.88
N MET A 191 -3.40 3.34 32.71
CA MET A 191 -2.21 4.10 32.29
C MET A 191 -1.03 3.20 31.91
N SER A 192 -1.31 1.97 31.46
CA SER A 192 -0.26 1.09 30.95
C SER A 192 0.52 1.76 29.81
N PHE A 193 1.80 1.42 29.71
CA PHE A 193 2.69 2.01 28.72
C PHE A 193 2.36 1.55 27.30
N VAL A 194 1.90 0.31 27.12
CA VAL A 194 1.54 -0.25 25.81
C VAL A 194 0.24 -1.02 25.91
N ARG A 195 -0.68 -0.72 24.98
CA ARG A 195 -1.93 -1.41 24.81
C ARG A 195 -2.19 -1.73 23.34
N LEU A 196 -2.01 -3.00 22.99
CA LEU A 196 -2.27 -3.50 21.63
C LEU A 196 -3.76 -3.77 21.40
N ASN A 197 -4.41 -4.45 22.35
CA ASN A 197 -5.84 -4.77 22.33
C ASN A 197 -6.66 -3.51 22.67
N GLY A 198 -7.26 -2.89 21.66
CA GLY A 198 -7.94 -1.59 21.83
C GLY A 198 -7.35 -0.45 21.00
N SER A 199 -6.33 -0.69 20.18
CA SER A 199 -5.74 0.33 19.30
C SER A 199 -6.33 0.27 17.88
N ALA A 200 -6.50 1.43 17.23
CA ALA A 200 -6.91 1.49 15.82
C ALA A 200 -5.85 0.87 14.88
N LEU A 201 -4.59 0.84 15.31
CA LEU A 201 -3.51 0.15 14.62
C LEU A 201 -3.70 -1.36 14.58
N TYR A 202 -4.25 -1.96 15.64
CA TYR A 202 -4.50 -3.39 15.69
C TYR A 202 -5.48 -3.81 14.58
N ASP A 203 -6.57 -3.06 14.41
CA ASP A 203 -7.52 -3.26 13.30
C ASP A 203 -6.85 -3.07 11.93
N LEU A 204 -5.98 -2.07 11.82
CA LEU A 204 -5.24 -1.78 10.59
C LEU A 204 -4.26 -2.92 10.24
N PHE A 205 -3.42 -3.36 11.19
CA PHE A 205 -2.47 -4.46 10.98
C PHE A 205 -3.16 -5.78 10.66
N LEU A 206 -4.38 -5.98 11.16
CA LEU A 206 -5.16 -7.18 10.90
C LEU A 206 -5.72 -7.15 9.47
N VAL A 207 -6.34 -6.04 9.06
CA VAL A 207 -6.88 -5.86 7.70
C VAL A 207 -5.78 -5.89 6.65
N PHE A 208 -4.71 -5.12 6.87
CA PHE A 208 -3.56 -5.11 5.97
C PHE A 208 -2.73 -6.39 6.10
N GLY A 209 -2.72 -7.06 7.26
CA GLY A 209 -2.03 -8.31 7.48
C GLY A 209 -2.56 -9.42 6.57
N VAL A 210 -3.88 -9.60 6.52
CA VAL A 210 -4.50 -10.56 5.58
C VAL A 210 -4.17 -10.20 4.13
N LEU A 211 -4.27 -8.92 3.75
CA LEU A 211 -3.93 -8.46 2.41
C LEU A 211 -2.44 -8.71 2.07
N ILE A 212 -1.54 -8.41 3.00
CA ILE A 212 -0.10 -8.65 2.88
C ILE A 212 0.18 -10.14 2.77
N THR A 213 -0.49 -11.00 3.55
CA THR A 213 -0.36 -12.45 3.45
C THR A 213 -0.82 -12.97 2.10
N VAL A 214 -1.92 -12.45 1.55
CA VAL A 214 -2.38 -12.78 0.19
C VAL A 214 -1.37 -12.31 -0.86
N ILE A 215 -0.86 -11.08 -0.74
CA ILE A 215 0.18 -10.54 -1.62
C ILE A 215 1.45 -11.39 -1.55
N LEU A 216 1.88 -11.80 -0.35
CA LEU A 216 3.06 -12.64 -0.13
C LEU A 216 2.86 -14.04 -0.69
N LEU A 217 1.72 -14.68 -0.45
CA LEU A 217 1.39 -16.00 -1.00
C LEU A 217 1.43 -15.98 -2.52
N VAL A 218 0.89 -14.93 -3.14
CA VAL A 218 0.89 -14.82 -4.60
C VAL A 218 2.25 -14.41 -5.15
N ALA A 219 3.01 -13.56 -4.45
CA ALA A 219 4.40 -13.26 -4.81
C ALA A 219 5.32 -14.49 -4.70
N LEU A 220 4.99 -15.43 -3.81
CA LEU A 220 5.69 -16.71 -3.66
C LEU A 220 5.30 -17.73 -4.75
N MET A 221 4.12 -17.63 -5.38
CA MET A 221 3.71 -18.56 -6.44
C MET A 221 4.68 -18.61 -7.62
N PRO A 222 5.18 -17.49 -8.18
CA PRO A 222 6.24 -17.51 -9.18
C PRO A 222 7.54 -18.15 -8.67
N ALA A 223 7.92 -17.92 -7.42
CA ALA A 223 9.13 -18.51 -6.84
C ALA A 223 9.02 -20.03 -6.69
N MET A 224 7.84 -20.54 -6.34
CA MET A 224 7.54 -21.98 -6.27
C MET A 224 7.38 -22.59 -7.67
N ALA A 225 6.73 -21.90 -8.62
CA ALA A 225 6.58 -22.34 -10.01
C ALA A 225 7.90 -22.32 -10.80
N THR A 226 8.89 -21.53 -10.37
CA THR A 226 10.24 -21.46 -10.97
C THR A 226 11.31 -22.18 -10.16
N GLY A 227 10.91 -22.97 -9.14
CA GLY A 227 11.75 -23.68 -8.18
C GLY A 227 12.72 -24.74 -8.71
N LYS A 228 13.07 -24.72 -9.99
CA LYS A 228 14.33 -25.28 -10.46
C LYS A 228 15.27 -24.13 -10.75
N ARG A 229 16.14 -23.80 -9.77
CA ARG A 229 17.40 -23.12 -10.05
C ARG A 229 18.07 -23.90 -11.17
N ILE A 230 18.06 -23.35 -12.38
CA ILE A 230 18.74 -23.98 -13.51
C ILE A 230 20.23 -23.88 -13.16
N PRO A 231 20.94 -25.01 -12.97
CA PRO A 231 22.37 -24.97 -12.74
C PRO A 231 23.04 -24.18 -13.86
N ARG A 232 24.00 -23.34 -13.49
CA ARG A 232 24.61 -22.29 -14.33
C ARG A 232 25.30 -22.81 -15.61
N ILE A 233 25.39 -24.13 -15.76
CA ILE A 233 26.00 -24.81 -16.89
C ILE A 233 25.07 -25.98 -17.25
N ARG A 234 24.16 -25.75 -18.20
CA ARG A 234 23.51 -26.85 -18.92
C ARG A 234 24.21 -27.02 -20.26
N PRO A 235 24.27 -28.25 -20.79
CA PRO A 235 24.58 -28.47 -22.21
C PRO A 235 23.68 -27.60 -23.08
N GLU A 236 24.19 -27.19 -24.23
CA GLU A 236 23.52 -26.29 -25.14
C GLU A 236 22.18 -26.90 -25.59
N VAL A 237 21.09 -26.43 -24.99
CA VAL A 237 19.75 -26.90 -25.32
C VAL A 237 19.46 -26.47 -26.76
N PRO A 238 18.95 -27.37 -27.63
CA PRO A 238 18.59 -27.02 -28.99
C PRO A 238 17.69 -25.77 -29.03
N PRO A 239 17.89 -24.86 -29.99
CA PRO A 239 17.11 -23.62 -30.12
C PRO A 239 15.60 -23.86 -30.01
N GLU A 240 15.10 -24.88 -30.70
CA GLU A 240 13.68 -25.24 -30.72
C GLU A 240 13.13 -25.66 -29.35
N VAL A 241 13.89 -26.49 -28.62
CA VAL A 241 13.50 -26.93 -27.27
C VAL A 241 13.48 -25.75 -26.30
N PHE A 242 14.42 -24.82 -26.44
CA PHE A 242 14.44 -23.60 -25.64
C PHE A 242 13.26 -22.68 -25.96
N ARG A 243 12.94 -22.46 -27.24
CA ARG A 243 11.78 -21.67 -27.68
C ARG A 243 10.48 -22.22 -27.09
N ALA A 244 10.26 -23.53 -27.19
CA ALA A 244 9.07 -24.19 -26.67
C ALA A 244 8.95 -24.05 -25.14
N ASN A 245 10.06 -24.24 -24.42
CA ASN A 245 10.10 -24.09 -22.96
C ASN A 245 9.81 -22.65 -22.52
N GLU A 246 10.40 -21.67 -23.22
CA GLU A 246 10.21 -20.26 -22.90
C GLU A 246 8.77 -19.81 -23.15
N ILE A 247 8.19 -20.17 -24.30
CA ILE A 247 6.78 -19.89 -24.61
C ILE A 247 5.86 -20.51 -23.54
N THR A 248 6.16 -21.74 -23.12
CA THR A 248 5.39 -22.41 -22.06
C THR A 248 5.52 -21.68 -20.73
N GLY A 249 6.72 -21.23 -20.36
CA GLY A 249 6.97 -20.43 -19.17
C GLY A 249 6.18 -19.12 -19.17
N ILE A 250 6.20 -18.38 -20.28
CA ILE A 250 5.47 -17.11 -20.44
C ILE A 250 3.96 -17.34 -20.39
N ARG A 251 3.45 -18.41 -20.99
CA ARG A 251 2.02 -18.78 -20.88
C ARG A 251 1.62 -19.05 -19.44
N LYS A 252 2.39 -19.87 -18.71
CA LYS A 252 2.14 -20.14 -17.28
C LYS A 252 2.14 -18.86 -16.47
N LEU A 253 3.13 -18.00 -16.68
CA LEU A 253 3.23 -16.74 -15.97
C LEU A 253 2.05 -15.80 -16.27
N ARG A 254 1.59 -15.73 -17.52
CA ARG A 254 0.38 -14.99 -17.89
C ARG A 254 -0.82 -15.47 -17.07
N PHE A 255 -1.02 -16.78 -16.95
CA PHE A 255 -2.10 -17.35 -16.14
C PHE A 255 -1.94 -17.04 -14.65
N VAL A 256 -0.71 -17.11 -14.11
CA VAL A 256 -0.44 -16.75 -12.71
C VAL A 256 -0.76 -15.29 -12.43
N ILE A 257 -0.35 -14.36 -13.31
CA ILE A 257 -0.64 -12.93 -13.15
C ILE A 257 -2.15 -12.66 -13.26
N MET A 258 -2.85 -13.31 -14.19
CA MET A 258 -4.30 -13.19 -14.30
C MET A 258 -5.01 -13.75 -13.05
N GLY A 259 -4.61 -14.94 -12.62
CA GLY A 259 -5.12 -15.58 -11.42
C GLY A 259 -4.90 -14.71 -10.18
N PHE A 260 -3.76 -14.02 -10.07
CA PHE A 260 -3.53 -13.04 -9.01
C PHE A 260 -4.56 -11.93 -8.99
N PHE A 261 -4.78 -11.26 -10.12
CA PHE A 261 -5.73 -10.14 -10.19
C PHE A 261 -7.17 -10.57 -9.90
N ILE A 262 -7.58 -11.74 -10.43
CA ILE A 262 -8.90 -12.32 -10.15
C ILE A 262 -9.03 -12.69 -8.67
N THR A 263 -8.01 -13.33 -8.09
CA THR A 263 -8.02 -13.71 -6.67
C THR A 263 -8.07 -12.49 -5.76
N LEU A 264 -7.32 -11.44 -6.09
CA LEU A 264 -7.32 -10.17 -5.39
C LEU A 264 -8.71 -9.51 -5.46
N ASP A 265 -9.32 -9.47 -6.64
CA ASP A 265 -10.67 -8.95 -6.85
C ASP A 265 -11.71 -9.71 -6.01
N CYS A 266 -11.74 -11.04 -6.13
CA CYS A 266 -12.63 -11.90 -5.35
C CYS A 266 -12.39 -11.75 -3.84
N ALA A 267 -11.14 -11.63 -3.37
CA ALA A 267 -10.82 -11.45 -1.97
C ALA A 267 -11.37 -10.13 -1.43
N ILE A 268 -11.26 -9.04 -2.20
CA ILE A 268 -11.82 -7.73 -1.84
C ILE A 268 -13.35 -7.82 -1.78
N ILE A 269 -14.01 -8.38 -2.80
CA ILE A 269 -15.47 -8.52 -2.81
C ILE A 269 -15.97 -9.41 -1.67
N LEU A 270 -15.34 -10.56 -1.48
CA LEU A 270 -15.70 -11.49 -0.41
C LEU A 270 -15.57 -10.79 0.95
N PHE A 271 -14.49 -10.05 1.17
CA PHE A 271 -14.30 -9.24 2.37
C PHE A 271 -15.48 -8.27 2.58
N PHE A 272 -15.89 -7.50 1.58
CA PHE A 272 -17.01 -6.57 1.72
C PHE A 272 -18.36 -7.28 1.87
N ALA A 273 -18.59 -8.39 1.16
CA ALA A 273 -19.83 -9.17 1.26
C ALA A 273 -20.01 -9.73 2.67
N ILE A 274 -18.92 -10.25 3.24
CA ILE A 274 -18.81 -10.63 4.64
C ILE A 274 -19.18 -9.46 5.57
N GLN A 275 -18.59 -8.28 5.37
CA GLN A 275 -18.86 -7.12 6.22
C GLN A 275 -20.33 -6.72 6.15
N PHE A 276 -20.92 -6.72 4.96
CA PHE A 276 -22.33 -6.39 4.79
C PHE A 276 -23.26 -7.45 5.40
N PHE A 277 -22.97 -8.74 5.24
CA PHE A 277 -23.78 -9.82 5.82
C PHE A 277 -23.85 -9.71 7.34
N ILE A 278 -22.70 -9.42 7.95
CA ILE A 278 -22.59 -9.15 9.38
C ILE A 278 -23.46 -7.95 9.79
N VAL A 279 -23.34 -6.83 9.05
CA VAL A 279 -24.11 -5.60 9.35
C VAL A 279 -25.60 -5.87 9.19
N HIS A 280 -26.00 -6.60 8.17
CA HIS A 280 -27.37 -6.99 7.90
C HIS A 280 -27.96 -7.82 9.05
N ASN A 281 -27.30 -8.91 9.46
CA ASN A 281 -27.75 -9.75 10.58
C ASN A 281 -27.79 -8.98 11.92
N SER A 282 -26.90 -8.01 12.10
CA SER A 282 -26.89 -7.19 13.33
C SER A 282 -28.07 -6.24 13.46
N ARG A 283 -28.73 -5.89 12.34
CA ARG A 283 -29.83 -4.92 12.31
C ARG A 283 -31.19 -5.52 12.67
N ARG A 284 -31.28 -6.85 12.84
CA ARG A 284 -32.54 -7.58 13.14
C ARG A 284 -33.71 -7.05 12.29
N THR A 285 -33.49 -6.87 10.99
CA THR A 285 -34.57 -6.64 10.01
C THR A 285 -35.01 -8.01 9.52
N PRO A 286 -36.08 -8.61 10.08
CA PRO A 286 -36.44 -10.01 9.83
C PRO A 286 -36.91 -10.28 8.40
N ASP A 287 -37.33 -9.26 7.66
CA ASP A 287 -38.08 -9.48 6.40
C ASP A 287 -37.29 -9.16 5.12
N ASP A 288 -36.13 -8.48 5.21
CA ASP A 288 -35.33 -8.15 4.03
C ASP A 288 -34.24 -9.20 3.80
N ALA A 289 -34.18 -9.79 2.60
CA ALA A 289 -33.09 -10.68 2.24
C ALA A 289 -31.76 -9.90 2.14
N PHE A 290 -30.67 -10.39 2.75
CA PHE A 290 -29.34 -9.78 2.70
C PHE A 290 -28.92 -9.28 1.30
N LEU A 291 -29.19 -10.11 0.28
CA LEU A 291 -28.86 -9.83 -1.10
C LEU A 291 -29.62 -8.62 -1.65
N SER A 292 -30.89 -8.39 -1.28
CA SER A 292 -31.66 -7.23 -1.78
C SER A 292 -31.05 -5.90 -1.32
N THR A 293 -30.53 -5.87 -0.09
CA THR A 293 -29.95 -4.65 0.49
C THR A 293 -28.51 -4.41 0.04
N SER A 294 -27.72 -5.47 -0.12
CA SER A 294 -26.26 -5.37 -0.26
C SER A 294 -25.75 -5.60 -1.68
N ALA A 295 -26.56 -6.23 -2.55
CA ALA A 295 -26.12 -6.55 -3.92
C ALA A 295 -25.79 -5.31 -4.73
N SER A 296 -26.56 -4.23 -4.65
CA SER A 296 -26.30 -3.00 -5.41
C SER A 296 -24.93 -2.38 -5.07
N ILE A 297 -24.58 -2.37 -3.78
CA ILE A 297 -23.29 -1.85 -3.29
C ILE A 297 -22.14 -2.77 -3.71
N LEU A 298 -22.31 -4.09 -3.55
CA LEU A 298 -21.31 -5.07 -3.97
C LEU A 298 -21.08 -5.05 -5.48
N MET A 299 -22.14 -4.91 -6.29
CA MET A 299 -22.05 -4.78 -7.75
C MET A 299 -21.38 -3.47 -8.16
N THR A 300 -21.67 -2.37 -7.46
CA THR A 300 -20.99 -1.08 -7.71
C THR A 300 -19.50 -1.18 -7.40
N LEU A 301 -19.15 -1.84 -6.29
CA LEU A 301 -17.76 -2.09 -5.92
C LEU A 301 -17.07 -3.00 -6.95
N GLN A 302 -17.73 -4.08 -7.38
CA GLN A 302 -17.21 -4.99 -8.41
C GLN A 302 -16.99 -4.26 -9.73
N LEU A 303 -17.92 -3.39 -10.13
CA LEU A 303 -17.77 -2.60 -11.34
C LEU A 303 -16.57 -1.64 -11.24
N LEU A 304 -16.39 -1.00 -10.09
CA LEU A 304 -15.25 -0.12 -9.83
C LEU A 304 -13.93 -0.90 -9.89
N LEU A 305 -13.84 -2.04 -9.21
CA LEU A 305 -12.64 -2.89 -9.24
C LEU A 305 -12.37 -3.39 -10.66
N ALA A 306 -13.39 -3.88 -11.38
CA ALA A 306 -13.27 -4.30 -12.77
C ALA A 306 -12.78 -3.16 -13.68
N LEU A 307 -13.26 -1.92 -13.48
CA LEU A 307 -12.82 -0.76 -14.25
C LEU A 307 -11.32 -0.47 -14.06
N PHE A 308 -10.76 -0.73 -12.87
CA PHE A 308 -9.32 -0.55 -12.60
C PHE A 308 -8.48 -1.77 -13.00
N LEU A 309 -8.93 -2.98 -12.67
CA LEU A 309 -8.15 -4.21 -12.85
C LEU A 309 -8.21 -4.74 -14.28
N ALA A 310 -9.36 -4.66 -14.96
CA ALA A 310 -9.52 -5.20 -16.31
C ALA A 310 -8.59 -4.55 -17.35
N PRO A 311 -8.41 -3.21 -17.40
CA PRO A 311 -7.46 -2.61 -18.33
C PRO A 311 -6.02 -3.11 -18.11
N VAL A 312 -5.60 -3.25 -16.85
CA VAL A 312 -4.28 -3.78 -16.50
C VAL A 312 -4.12 -5.22 -16.97
N MET A 313 -5.11 -6.07 -16.70
CA MET A 313 -5.11 -7.46 -17.19
C MET A 313 -5.07 -7.54 -18.72
N ILE A 314 -5.85 -6.72 -19.43
CA ILE A 314 -5.87 -6.66 -20.90
C ILE A 314 -4.50 -6.23 -21.45
N ILE A 315 -3.87 -5.21 -20.85
CA ILE A 315 -2.54 -4.73 -21.26
C ILE A 315 -1.50 -5.84 -21.10
N ILE A 316 -1.46 -6.51 -19.94
CA ILE A 316 -0.53 -7.60 -19.66
C ILE A 316 -0.78 -8.76 -20.64
N HIS A 317 -2.05 -9.14 -20.86
CA HIS A 317 -2.42 -10.19 -21.80
C HIS A 317 -1.93 -9.89 -23.22
N LYS A 318 -2.23 -8.69 -23.73
CA LYS A 318 -1.83 -8.26 -25.08
C LYS A 318 -0.32 -8.25 -25.21
N ARG A 319 0.40 -7.74 -24.20
CA ARG A 319 1.87 -7.67 -24.20
C ARG A 319 2.50 -9.06 -24.26
N LEU A 320 2.10 -9.98 -23.38
CA LEU A 320 2.66 -11.33 -23.35
C LEU A 320 2.30 -12.14 -24.59
N THR A 321 1.09 -11.97 -25.13
CA THR A 321 0.66 -12.65 -26.36
C THR A 321 1.46 -12.19 -27.58
N ARG A 322 1.71 -10.88 -27.70
CA ARG A 322 2.59 -10.34 -28.75
C ARG A 322 4.01 -10.86 -28.59
N PHE A 323 4.54 -10.88 -27.38
CA PHE A 323 5.89 -11.38 -27.12
C PHE A 323 6.05 -12.87 -27.48
N ILE A 324 5.04 -13.70 -27.17
CA ILE A 324 4.98 -15.10 -27.64
C ILE A 324 4.99 -15.15 -29.18
N GLY A 325 4.29 -14.24 -29.85
CA GLY A 325 4.30 -14.11 -31.30
C GLY A 325 5.69 -13.83 -31.87
N ILE A 326 6.46 -12.94 -31.23
CA ILE A 326 7.85 -12.63 -31.60
C ILE A 326 8.74 -13.86 -31.41
N LEU A 327 8.67 -14.51 -30.23
CA LEU A 327 9.47 -15.70 -29.92
C LEU A 327 9.26 -16.84 -30.92
N ARG A 328 8.06 -16.96 -31.50
CA ARG A 328 7.75 -17.96 -32.54
C ARG A 328 8.40 -17.68 -33.88
N ARG A 329 8.72 -16.41 -34.18
CA ARG A 329 9.26 -15.95 -35.46
C ARG A 329 10.77 -15.75 -35.44
N LEU A 330 11.39 -15.70 -34.25
CA LEU A 330 12.84 -15.55 -34.13
C LEU A 330 13.56 -16.71 -34.82
N ASP A 331 14.48 -16.36 -35.71
CA ASP A 331 15.47 -17.29 -36.25
C ASP A 331 16.43 -17.80 -35.16
N THR A 332 17.25 -18.78 -35.50
CA THR A 332 18.18 -19.44 -34.57
C THR A 332 19.16 -18.44 -33.95
N ASP A 333 19.76 -17.55 -34.74
CA ASP A 333 20.76 -16.59 -34.26
C ASP A 333 20.12 -15.58 -33.32
N SER A 334 18.97 -15.02 -33.71
CA SER A 334 18.18 -14.11 -32.88
C SER A 334 17.73 -14.76 -31.56
N LEU A 335 17.45 -16.07 -31.58
CA LEU A 335 17.12 -16.83 -30.37
C LEU A 335 18.34 -17.03 -29.46
N HIS A 336 19.53 -17.20 -30.01
CA HIS A 336 20.79 -17.21 -29.24
C HIS A 336 21.04 -15.83 -28.60
N LEU A 337 20.81 -14.73 -29.32
CA LEU A 337 20.89 -13.39 -28.76
C LEU A 337 19.91 -13.17 -27.61
N TYR A 338 18.66 -13.61 -27.79
CA TYR A 338 17.67 -13.58 -26.72
C TYR A 338 18.10 -14.41 -25.51
N ARG A 339 18.66 -15.61 -25.73
CA ARG A 339 19.21 -16.46 -24.66
C ARG A 339 20.34 -15.78 -23.89
N ASN A 340 21.22 -15.06 -24.58
CA ASN A 340 22.31 -14.30 -23.95
C ASN A 340 21.75 -13.12 -23.16
N TYR A 341 20.76 -12.41 -23.71
CA TYR A 341 20.07 -11.33 -23.03
C TYR A 341 19.44 -11.76 -21.69
N ILE A 342 18.72 -12.88 -21.67
CA ILE A 342 18.06 -13.35 -20.44
C ILE A 342 19.06 -13.80 -19.36
N ARG A 343 20.30 -14.16 -19.73
CA ARG A 343 21.36 -14.49 -18.76
C ARG A 343 21.88 -13.25 -18.03
N LEU A 344 21.78 -12.08 -18.67
CA LEU A 344 22.21 -10.79 -18.10
C LEU A 344 21.14 -10.16 -17.19
N THR A 345 19.92 -10.72 -17.17
CA THR A 345 18.76 -10.10 -16.50
C THR A 345 18.19 -11.03 -15.43
N PRO A 346 17.87 -10.53 -14.21
CA PRO A 346 17.13 -11.31 -13.23
C PRO A 346 15.77 -11.74 -13.81
N ARG A 347 15.42 -13.03 -13.73
CA ARG A 347 14.23 -13.59 -14.38
C ARG A 347 12.91 -12.87 -14.05
N MET A 348 12.78 -12.31 -12.84
CA MET A 348 11.59 -11.52 -12.45
C MET A 348 11.36 -10.30 -13.35
N PHE A 349 12.41 -9.75 -13.98
CA PHE A 349 12.33 -8.62 -14.91
C PHE A 349 12.51 -9.04 -16.38
N ALA A 350 12.84 -10.30 -16.66
CA ALA A 350 13.07 -10.83 -18.02
C ALA A 350 11.80 -11.36 -18.71
N VAL A 351 10.65 -11.34 -18.02
CA VAL A 351 9.36 -11.91 -18.46
C VAL A 351 8.94 -11.46 -19.86
N ALA A 352 9.22 -10.20 -20.19
CA ALA A 352 9.18 -9.68 -21.55
C ALA A 352 10.29 -8.64 -21.65
N PRO A 353 11.35 -8.88 -22.44
CA PRO A 353 12.44 -7.96 -22.57
C PRO A 353 11.92 -6.64 -23.16
N PRO A 354 12.56 -5.51 -22.80
CA PRO A 354 12.21 -4.18 -23.32
C PRO A 354 12.52 -4.03 -24.82
N PHE A 355 13.33 -4.93 -25.39
CA PHE A 355 13.65 -5.04 -26.80
C PHE A 355 14.00 -6.48 -27.18
N VAL A 356 13.86 -6.84 -28.45
CA VAL A 356 14.28 -8.11 -29.05
C VAL A 356 15.00 -7.81 -30.36
N PHE A 357 16.13 -8.45 -30.57
CA PHE A 357 16.86 -8.40 -31.84
C PHE A 357 16.32 -9.48 -32.77
N GLU A 358 15.88 -9.09 -33.96
CA GLU A 358 15.53 -9.99 -35.06
C GLU A 358 16.55 -9.81 -36.19
N LYS A 359 16.49 -10.64 -37.24
CA LYS A 359 17.47 -10.61 -38.34
C LYS A 359 17.65 -9.23 -39.00
N GLU A 360 16.54 -8.51 -39.23
CA GLU A 360 16.53 -7.24 -39.99
C GLU A 360 15.97 -6.05 -39.21
N VAL A 361 15.35 -6.31 -38.05
CA VAL A 361 14.67 -5.30 -37.25
C VAL A 361 15.01 -5.43 -35.77
N ILE A 362 14.97 -4.33 -35.04
CA ILE A 362 14.89 -4.32 -33.57
C ILE A 362 13.45 -4.07 -33.15
N SER A 363 12.89 -5.03 -32.41
CA SER A 363 11.55 -4.96 -31.85
C SER A 363 11.58 -4.33 -30.46
N LEU A 364 11.18 -3.07 -30.34
CA LEU A 364 11.03 -2.40 -29.04
C LEU A 364 9.67 -2.71 -28.42
N LEU A 365 9.68 -3.09 -27.13
CA LEU A 365 8.52 -3.53 -26.37
C LEU A 365 8.25 -2.62 -25.14
N PRO A 366 7.98 -1.31 -25.34
CA PRO A 366 7.56 -0.44 -24.24
C PRO A 366 6.21 -0.89 -23.66
N SER A 367 5.86 -0.39 -22.48
CA SER A 367 4.71 -0.88 -21.70
C SER A 367 3.35 -0.89 -22.44
N PHE A 368 3.16 -0.01 -23.43
CA PHE A 368 1.87 0.20 -24.11
C PHE A 368 1.91 0.17 -25.64
N SER A 369 3.10 0.14 -26.25
CA SER A 369 3.24 0.13 -27.71
C SER A 369 4.23 -0.93 -28.15
N PHE A 370 4.16 -1.28 -29.42
CA PHE A 370 5.12 -2.15 -30.08
C PHE A 370 5.62 -1.42 -31.31
N SER A 371 6.92 -1.42 -31.52
CA SER A 371 7.52 -0.86 -32.72
C SER A 371 8.69 -1.73 -33.14
N ALA A 372 8.59 -2.32 -34.32
CA ALA A 372 9.74 -2.86 -35.03
C ALA A 372 10.38 -1.73 -35.84
N ILE A 373 11.70 -1.62 -35.78
CA ILE A 373 12.48 -0.60 -36.49
C ILE A 373 13.52 -1.34 -37.30
N SER A 374 13.60 -1.09 -38.61
CA SER A 374 14.64 -1.69 -39.45
C SER A 374 16.01 -1.15 -39.04
N TYR A 375 17.04 -1.99 -39.01
CA TYR A 375 18.39 -1.54 -38.70
C TYR A 375 18.85 -0.42 -39.63
N ASN A 376 18.47 -0.48 -40.92
CA ASN A 376 18.81 0.51 -41.94
C ASN A 376 18.18 1.89 -41.67
N GLU A 377 17.08 1.94 -40.92
CA GLU A 377 16.40 3.18 -40.56
C GLU A 377 17.04 3.90 -39.37
N ILE A 378 17.90 3.23 -38.58
CA ILE A 378 18.45 3.75 -37.31
C ILE A 378 19.60 4.73 -37.53
N VAL A 379 19.35 6.04 -37.44
CA VAL A 379 20.40 7.07 -37.53
C VAL A 379 21.30 7.07 -36.30
N SER A 380 20.70 7.09 -35.12
CA SER A 380 21.45 7.21 -33.88
C SER A 380 20.71 6.56 -32.72
N VAL A 381 21.51 6.15 -31.73
CA VAL A 381 21.03 5.56 -30.49
C VAL A 381 21.46 6.48 -29.35
N ARG A 382 20.48 6.98 -28.60
CA ARG A 382 20.74 7.85 -27.45
C ARG A 382 20.44 7.13 -26.16
N ILE A 383 21.37 7.20 -25.22
CA ILE A 383 21.25 6.52 -23.93
C ILE A 383 21.18 7.59 -22.86
N ARG A 384 20.15 7.50 -22.01
CA ARG A 384 20.00 8.41 -20.87
C ARG A 384 19.98 7.62 -19.57
N GLN A 385 20.83 8.02 -18.62
CA GLN A 385 20.79 7.48 -17.27
C GLN A 385 19.75 8.24 -16.43
N HIS A 386 18.94 7.50 -15.68
CA HIS A 386 17.98 8.02 -14.72
C HIS A 386 18.33 7.50 -13.33
N ARG A 387 18.84 8.40 -12.48
CA ARG A 387 19.15 8.13 -11.07
C ARG A 387 18.03 8.69 -10.17
N PRO A 388 16.96 7.92 -9.87
CA PRO A 388 15.96 8.35 -8.91
C PRO A 388 16.57 8.42 -7.50
N PHE A 389 16.10 9.37 -6.69
CA PHE A 389 16.65 9.69 -5.37
C PHE A 389 16.69 8.51 -4.37
N ARG A 390 15.84 7.49 -4.56
CA ARG A 390 15.76 6.28 -3.69
C ARG A 390 15.30 5.04 -4.47
N GLY A 391 15.76 4.91 -5.71
CA GLY A 391 15.39 3.79 -6.56
C GLY A 391 16.57 3.21 -7.31
N PRO A 392 16.42 2.01 -7.89
CA PRO A 392 17.43 1.48 -8.77
C PRO A 392 17.65 2.46 -9.94
N VAL A 393 18.92 2.60 -10.34
CA VAL A 393 19.28 3.33 -11.54
C VAL A 393 18.59 2.66 -12.73
N THR A 394 17.90 3.45 -13.54
CA THR A 394 17.28 2.98 -14.78
C THR A 394 17.94 3.67 -15.96
N TYR A 395 17.84 3.05 -17.13
CA TYR A 395 18.41 3.59 -18.35
C TYR A 395 17.32 3.66 -19.41
N THR A 396 17.31 4.72 -20.21
CA THR A 396 16.43 4.84 -21.36
C THR A 396 17.27 4.71 -22.62
N LEU A 397 16.92 3.73 -23.46
CA LEU A 397 17.42 3.58 -24.82
C LEU A 397 16.45 4.31 -25.75
N LYS A 398 16.93 5.33 -26.47
CA LYS A 398 16.19 6.01 -27.54
C LYS A 398 16.80 5.66 -28.89
N VAL A 399 15.98 5.21 -29.82
CA VAL A 399 16.36 4.94 -31.20
C VAL A 399 15.77 6.05 -32.05
N VAL A 400 16.62 6.77 -32.78
CA VAL A 400 16.25 7.84 -33.70
C VAL A 400 16.38 7.31 -35.12
N THR A 401 15.34 7.50 -35.92
CA THR A 401 15.26 7.00 -37.30
C THR A 401 15.54 8.10 -38.33
N HIS A 402 15.76 7.73 -39.59
CA HIS A 402 15.94 8.66 -40.72
C HIS A 402 14.75 9.60 -40.92
N SER A 403 13.53 9.16 -40.59
CA SER A 403 12.32 9.99 -40.63
C SER A 403 12.23 11.00 -39.47
N GLY A 404 13.19 11.00 -38.56
CA GLY A 404 13.18 11.82 -37.34
C GLY A 404 12.31 11.24 -36.22
N GLU A 405 11.64 10.10 -36.43
CA GLU A 405 10.87 9.46 -35.37
C GLU A 405 11.80 8.95 -34.26
N THR A 406 11.45 9.25 -33.02
CA THR A 406 12.16 8.76 -31.84
C THR A 406 11.34 7.73 -31.09
N ARG A 407 11.85 6.50 -31.01
CA ARG A 407 11.27 5.42 -30.21
C ARG A 407 12.12 5.21 -28.97
N LYS A 408 11.50 4.85 -27.84
CA LYS A 408 12.22 4.70 -26.58
C LYS A 408 11.76 3.51 -25.77
N THR A 409 12.69 2.89 -25.07
CA THR A 409 12.42 1.82 -24.11
C THR A 409 13.26 2.03 -22.84
N ASN A 410 12.72 1.60 -21.70
CA ASN A 410 13.39 1.74 -20.41
C ASN A 410 13.90 0.36 -19.98
N VAL A 411 15.11 0.33 -19.44
CA VAL A 411 15.77 -0.89 -18.99
C VAL A 411 16.31 -0.72 -17.56
N GLY A 412 16.42 -1.84 -16.85
CA GLY A 412 16.72 -1.86 -15.42
C GLY A 412 18.20 -1.94 -15.09
N SER A 413 19.07 -2.25 -16.06
CA SER A 413 20.52 -2.38 -15.82
C SER A 413 21.36 -1.82 -16.96
N TYR A 414 22.58 -1.42 -16.63
CA TYR A 414 23.56 -0.96 -17.61
C TYR A 414 24.00 -2.11 -18.53
N ALA A 415 24.11 -3.34 -18.01
CA ALA A 415 24.45 -4.52 -18.81
C ALA A 415 23.47 -4.76 -19.97
N GLN A 416 22.18 -4.47 -19.77
CA GLN A 416 21.19 -4.54 -20.84
C GLN A 416 21.41 -3.48 -21.92
N ILE A 417 21.78 -2.26 -21.53
CA ILE A 417 22.14 -1.20 -22.49
C ILE A 417 23.39 -1.59 -23.27
N GLN A 418 24.43 -2.05 -22.57
CA GLN A 418 25.70 -2.43 -23.17
C GLN A 418 25.49 -3.55 -24.19
N PHE A 419 24.75 -4.60 -23.82
CA PHE A 419 24.35 -5.66 -24.74
C PHE A 419 23.59 -5.11 -25.95
N ALA A 420 22.64 -4.17 -25.75
CA ALA A 420 21.91 -3.58 -26.86
C ALA A 420 22.81 -2.82 -27.84
N ILE A 421 23.78 -2.06 -27.32
CA ILE A 421 24.72 -1.28 -28.12
C ILE A 421 25.63 -2.21 -28.93
N GLU A 422 26.21 -3.22 -28.29
CA GLU A 422 27.09 -4.20 -28.94
C GLU A 422 26.39 -4.88 -30.11
N GLN A 423 25.15 -5.33 -29.89
CA GLN A 423 24.35 -5.97 -30.93
C GLN A 423 23.91 -5.00 -32.04
N LEU A 424 23.66 -3.73 -31.71
CA LEU A 424 23.38 -2.71 -32.73
C LEU A 424 24.61 -2.39 -33.58
N PHE A 425 25.80 -2.28 -32.97
CA PHE A 425 27.05 -2.06 -33.72
C PHE A 425 27.40 -3.24 -34.62
N GLU A 426 27.16 -4.47 -34.16
CA GLU A 426 27.38 -5.68 -34.95
C GLU A 426 26.49 -5.69 -36.21
N LYS A 427 25.24 -5.24 -36.10
CA LYS A 427 24.30 -5.16 -37.24
C LYS A 427 24.50 -3.92 -38.10
N ARG A 428 25.00 -2.82 -37.53
CA ARG A 428 25.22 -1.53 -38.21
C ARG A 428 26.40 -0.77 -37.57
N PRO A 429 27.62 -0.97 -38.09
CA PRO A 429 28.85 -0.40 -37.52
C PRO A 429 28.88 1.14 -37.53
N ASP A 430 28.15 1.78 -38.43
CA ASP A 430 28.05 3.23 -38.62
C ASP A 430 27.07 3.92 -37.64
N ILE A 431 26.39 3.19 -36.75
CA ILE A 431 25.46 3.80 -35.79
C ILE A 431 26.17 4.78 -34.87
N GLN A 432 25.68 6.01 -34.84
CA GLN A 432 26.13 7.00 -33.86
C GLN A 432 25.49 6.71 -32.49
N VAL A 433 26.32 6.46 -31.48
CA VAL A 433 25.87 6.28 -30.09
C VAL A 433 26.14 7.56 -29.29
N VAL A 434 25.07 8.19 -28.79
CA VAL A 434 25.13 9.43 -28.01
C VAL A 434 24.75 9.16 -26.56
N ARG A 435 25.65 9.48 -25.63
CA ARG A 435 25.39 9.36 -24.18
C ARG A 435 24.85 10.69 -23.63
N GLU A 436 23.59 10.72 -23.19
CA GLU A 436 22.93 11.88 -22.60
C GLU A 436 22.97 11.81 -21.06
N ASN A 437 23.66 12.74 -20.40
CA ASN A 437 23.71 12.86 -18.93
C ASN A 437 24.21 11.59 -18.21
N PHE A 438 25.42 11.15 -18.53
CA PHE A 438 26.12 10.07 -17.80
C PHE A 438 26.94 10.58 -16.63
#